data_AF-A0A520HZ70-F1
#
_entry.id   AF-A0A520HZ70-F1
#
_cell.length_a   1.000
_cell.length_b   1.000
_cell.length_c   1.000
_cell.angle_alpha   90.00
_cell.angle_beta   90.00
_cell.angle_gamma   90.00
#
_symmetry.space_group_name_H-M   'P 1'
#
loop_
_entity.id
_entity.type
_entity.pdbx_description
1 polymer ?
#
loop_
_entity_poly.entity_id
_entity_poly.type
_entity_poly.pdbx_seq_one_letter_code
_entity_poly.pdbx_strand_id
1 'polypeptide(L)' 'ATLGEIKAGIPSHVTGDIAAQPTVSTDELRERMSGNICRCGAYANIIDAIHDVAGTERSA' A
#
# COMPACT_ATOMS: atom_id res chain seq x y z
N ALA A 1 5.15 8.34 4.17
CA ALA A 1 5.78 7.22 4.89
C ALA A 1 5.70 5.94 4.05
N THR A 2 4.49 5.40 3.85
CA THR A 2 4.22 4.14 3.13
C THR A 2 4.98 3.92 1.82
N LEU A 3 4.86 4.81 0.84
CA LEU A 3 5.57 4.65 -0.45
C LEU A 3 7.11 4.67 -0.29
N GLY A 4 7.61 5.42 0.69
CA GLY A 4 9.03 5.45 1.03
C GLY A 4 9.51 4.14 1.64
N GLU A 5 8.71 3.52 2.51
CA GLU A 5 9.01 2.21 3.11
C GLU A 5 9.02 1.09 2.07
N ILE A 6 8.05 1.08 1.15
CA ILE A 6 8.02 0.15 0.02
C ILE A 6 9.28 0.34 -0.83
N LYS A 7 9.62 1.58 -1.18
CA LYS A 7 10.84 1.89 -1.95
C LYS A 7 12.13 1.47 -1.21
N ALA A 8 12.13 1.51 0.12
CA ALA A 8 13.25 1.08 0.95
C ALA A 8 13.33 -0.45 1.13
N GLY A 9 12.37 -1.21 0.61
CA GLY A 9 12.37 -2.68 0.72
C GLY A 9 11.92 -3.19 2.08
N ILE A 10 11.20 -2.38 2.88
CA ILE A 10 10.72 -2.79 4.20
C ILE A 10 9.49 -3.69 4.02
N PRO A 11 9.52 -4.99 4.41
CA PRO A 11 8.37 -5.88 4.27
C PRO A 11 7.23 -5.51 5.24
N SER A 12 6.01 -5.95 4.94
CA SER A 12 4.84 -5.88 5.81
C SER A 12 4.32 -7.28 6.16
N HIS A 13 3.20 -7.36 6.88
CA HIS A 13 2.59 -8.64 7.22
C HIS A 13 2.13 -9.45 5.99
N VAL A 14 1.77 -8.77 4.89
CA VAL A 14 1.26 -9.41 3.68
C VAL A 14 2.34 -9.69 2.63
N THR A 15 3.61 -9.35 2.92
CA THR A 15 4.72 -9.68 2.04
C THR A 15 4.98 -11.19 2.07
N GLY A 16 4.72 -11.88 0.94
CA GLY A 16 4.83 -13.34 0.88
C GLY A 16 6.27 -13.88 0.97
N ASP A 17 7.22 -13.21 0.31
CA ASP A 17 8.65 -13.51 0.41
C ASP A 17 9.37 -12.33 1.05
N ILE A 18 9.85 -12.51 2.28
CA ILE A 18 10.54 -11.48 3.05
C ILE A 18 11.88 -11.03 2.43
N ALA A 19 12.45 -11.83 1.54
CA ALA A 19 13.68 -11.49 0.83
C ALA A 19 13.41 -10.73 -0.47
N ALA A 20 12.16 -10.71 -0.95
CA ALA A 20 11.78 -10.03 -2.18
C ALA A 20 11.46 -8.55 -1.94
N GLN A 21 11.64 -7.75 -2.98
CA GLN A 21 11.26 -6.33 -2.98
C GLN A 21 9.72 -6.22 -2.96
N PRO A 22 9.11 -5.58 -1.94
CA PRO A 22 7.68 -5.33 -1.94
C PRO A 22 7.29 -4.39 -3.08
N THR A 23 6.12 -4.64 -3.67
CA THR A 23 5.56 -3.81 -4.74
C THR A 23 4.46 -2.91 -4.20
N VAL A 24 4.10 -1.87 -4.96
CA VAL A 24 2.93 -1.04 -4.67
C VAL A 24 1.67 -1.79 -5.11
N SER A 25 1.31 -2.83 -4.36
CA SER A 25 0.08 -3.60 -4.57
C SER A 25 -1.04 -3.10 -3.66
N THR A 26 -2.29 -3.37 -4.02
CA THR A 26 -3.43 -2.98 -3.19
C THR A 26 -3.37 -3.62 -1.79
N ASP A 27 -2.94 -4.87 -1.69
CA ASP A 27 -2.88 -5.58 -0.40
C ASP A 27 -1.81 -4.99 0.51
N GLU A 28 -0.63 -4.66 -0.04
CA GLU A 28 0.43 -3.94 0.69
C GLU A 28 -0.04 -2.56 1.16
N LEU A 29 -0.74 -1.81 0.30
CA LEU A 29 -1.26 -0.50 0.67
C LEU A 29 -2.34 -0.60 1.75
N ARG A 30 -3.23 -1.60 1.69
CA ARG A 30 -4.25 -1.82 2.73
C ARG A 30 -3.63 -2.16 4.08
N GLU A 31 -2.69 -3.09 4.10
CA GLU A 31 -1.99 -3.50 5.32
C GLU A 31 -1.28 -2.30 5.95
N ARG A 32 -0.50 -1.55 5.16
CA ARG A 32 0.29 -0.42 5.67
C ARG A 32 -0.54 0.80 6.05
N MET A 33 -1.71 0.98 5.42
CA MET A 33 -2.63 2.08 5.75
C MET A 33 -3.65 1.70 6.83
N SER A 34 -3.64 0.47 7.35
CA SER A 34 -4.55 -0.01 8.39
C SER A 34 -4.49 0.81 9.69
N GLY A 35 -3.33 1.41 9.98
CA GLY A 35 -3.13 2.31 11.13
C GLY A 35 -3.81 3.69 10.99
N ASN A 36 -4.38 4.03 9.84
CA ASN A 36 -4.97 5.35 9.56
C ASN A 36 -6.51 5.31 9.50
N ILE A 37 -7.18 5.17 10.65
CA ILE A 37 -8.63 4.96 10.72
C ILE A 37 -9.42 6.09 10.03
N CYS A 38 -10.28 5.71 9.07
CA CYS A 38 -11.23 6.60 8.42
C CYS A 38 -12.67 6.23 8.79
N ARG A 39 -13.37 7.09 9.54
CA ARG A 39 -14.76 6.83 9.99
C ARG A 39 -15.78 6.80 8.86
N CYS A 40 -15.53 7.55 7.79
CA CYS A 40 -16.48 7.70 6.68
C CYS A 40 -16.43 6.53 5.68
N GLY A 41 -15.45 5.63 5.80
CA GLY A 41 -15.30 4.51 4.87
C GLY A 41 -14.68 4.86 3.51
N ALA A 42 -13.98 5.99 3.39
CA ALA A 42 -13.37 6.44 2.13
C ALA A 42 -12.11 5.67 1.72
N TYR A 43 -11.80 4.54 2.37
CA TYR A 43 -10.56 3.79 2.21
C TYR A 43 -10.30 3.34 0.76
N ALA A 44 -11.33 2.92 0.02
CA ALA A 44 -11.18 2.53 -1.38
C ALA A 44 -10.59 3.69 -2.21
N ASN A 45 -11.20 4.87 -2.11
CA ASN A 45 -10.77 6.07 -2.83
C ASN A 45 -9.39 6.56 -2.37
N ILE A 46 -9.06 6.44 -1.07
CA ILE A 46 -7.74 6.79 -0.55
C ILE A 46 -6.66 5.92 -1.20
N ILE A 47 -6.89 4.61 -1.31
CA ILE A 47 -5.95 3.68 -1.94
C ILE A 47 -5.84 3.97 -3.44
N ASP A 48 -6.92 4.36 -4.12
CA ASP A 48 -6.88 4.79 -5.53
C ASP A 48 -5.99 6.02 -5.71
N ALA A 49 -6.15 7.02 -4.84
CA ALA A 49 -5.32 8.22 -4.86
C ALA A 49 -3.84 7.92 -4.60
N ILE A 50 -3.54 6.94 -3.73
CA ILE A 50 -2.15 6.50 -3.50
C ILE A 50 -1.57 5.84 -4.76
N HIS A 51 -2.34 5.00 -5.44
CA HIS A 51 -1.93 4.36 -6.70
C HIS A 51 -1.61 5.40 -7.78
N ASP A 52 -2.46 6.41 -7.94
CA ASP A 52 -2.26 7.53 -8.87
C ASP A 52 -0.95 8.28 -8.60
N VAL A 53 -0.73 8.69 -7.33
CA VAL A 53 0.52 9.37 -6.92
C VAL A 53 1.75 8.46 -7.07
N ALA A 54 1.59 7.14 -6.91
CA ALA A 54 2.66 6.18 -7.11
C ALA A 54 2.95 5.89 -8.60
N GLY A 55 2.10 6.37 -9.53
CA GLY A 55 2.22 6.09 -10.96
C GLY A 55 1.91 4.63 -11.29
N THR A 56 1.03 3.99 -10.51
CA THR A 56 0.62 2.59 -10.68
C THR A 56 -0.87 2.51 -10.91
N GLU A 57 -1.34 1.64 -11.80
CA GLU A 57 -2.76 1.34 -11.89
C GLU A 57 -3.15 0.34 -10.81
N ARG A 58 -4.33 0.53 -10.21
CA ARG A 58 -4.90 -0.51 -9.35
C ARG A 58 -5.19 -1.73 -10.23
N SER A 59 -4.36 -2.77 -10.11
CA SER A 59 -4.69 -4.07 -10.69
C SER A 59 -5.95 -4.57 -10.00
N ALA A 60 -7.02 -4.73 -10.78
CA ALA A 60 -8.35 -5.13 -10.31
C ALA A 60 -8.34 -6.48 -9.60
#